data_AF-A0A0R3NF12-F1
#
_entry.id   AF-A0A0R3NF12-F1
#
_cell.length_a   1.000
_cell.length_b   1.000
_cell.length_c   1.000
_cell.angle_alpha   90.00
_cell.angle_beta   90.00
_cell.angle_gamma   90.00
#
_symmetry.space_group_name_H-M   'P 1'
#
loop_
_entity.id
_entity.type
_entity.pdbx_description
1 polymer ?
#
loop_
_entity_poly.entity_id
_entity_poly.type
_entity_poly.pdbx_seq_one_letter_code
_entity_poly.pdbx_strand_id
1 'polypeptide(L)'
;MVSTGTRSLRIAFAFRGGPIRWLVLGGTLLIATIAIGATIMAGNFRERALRNSERELENTVLLLARHSDQQFDDFQVVQKDLIAFMRCNGIATLENYKRRMSSHDIHLMLKSKIDALSYVGGVNVFDADGNLINASVTWPPPTVNSADRAFFRTFRSGPQSPEMLVEPVCSRITGAWTTV
;
A
#
# COMPACT_ATOMS: atom_id res chain seq x y z
N MET A 1 0.36 21.75 81.68
CA MET A 1 1.78 21.36 81.50
C MET A 1 1.81 19.85 81.44
N VAL A 2 1.58 19.23 80.28
CA VAL A 2 2.59 18.76 79.30
C VAL A 2 3.75 18.00 79.95
N SER A 3 3.79 16.68 79.78
CA SER A 3 4.93 16.04 79.10
C SER A 3 4.56 14.63 78.64
N THR A 4 4.54 14.50 77.33
CA THR A 4 4.13 13.36 76.52
C THR A 4 5.18 12.25 76.57
N GLY A 5 4.72 11.01 76.63
CA GLY A 5 5.57 9.82 76.58
C GLY A 5 6.43 9.75 75.32
N THR A 6 7.66 9.29 75.49
CA THR A 6 8.54 8.88 74.39
C THR A 6 9.17 7.54 74.77
N ARG A 7 8.50 6.44 74.37
CA ARG A 7 9.14 5.13 74.29
C ARG A 7 10.14 5.18 73.14
N SER A 8 11.42 5.34 73.49
CA SER A 8 12.51 5.23 72.53
C SER A 8 12.59 3.78 72.02
N LEU A 9 12.26 3.59 70.75
CA LEU A 9 12.55 2.37 70.00
C LEU A 9 14.08 2.23 69.92
N ARG A 10 14.66 1.49 70.85
CA ARG A 10 16.05 1.03 70.75
C ARG A 10 16.11 -0.02 69.65
N ILE A 11 16.41 0.43 68.44
CA ILE A 11 16.86 -0.44 67.37
C ILE A 11 18.29 -0.88 67.73
N ALA A 12 18.38 -1.92 68.55
CA ALA A 12 19.63 -2.62 68.80
C ALA A 12 19.94 -3.48 67.57
N PHE A 13 20.52 -2.86 66.53
CA PHE A 13 21.18 -3.63 65.48
C PHE A 13 22.34 -4.38 66.12
N ALA A 14 22.18 -5.70 66.25
CA ALA A 14 23.20 -6.62 66.69
C ALA A 14 24.37 -6.65 65.69
N PHE A 15 25.25 -5.66 65.76
CA PHE A 15 26.53 -5.63 65.05
C PHE A 15 27.54 -6.55 65.77
N ARG A 16 27.40 -7.86 65.57
CA ARG A 16 28.44 -8.87 65.91
C ARG A 16 28.71 -9.89 64.79
N GLY A 17 28.29 -9.60 63.56
CA GLY A 17 28.78 -10.27 62.36
C GLY A 17 29.68 -9.32 61.60
N GLY A 18 30.92 -9.74 61.29
CA GLY A 18 31.98 -8.86 60.80
C GLY A 18 31.59 -7.95 59.62
N PRO A 19 32.23 -6.78 59.48
CA PRO A 19 31.92 -5.76 58.47
C PRO A 19 31.87 -6.31 57.04
N ILE A 20 32.60 -7.40 56.79
CA ILE A 20 32.61 -8.16 55.53
C ILE A 20 31.22 -8.71 55.18
N ARG A 21 30.44 -9.22 56.15
CA ARG A 21 29.08 -9.75 55.90
C ARG A 21 28.10 -8.66 55.47
N TRP A 22 28.23 -7.46 56.04
CA TRP A 22 27.42 -6.29 55.66
C TRP A 22 27.80 -5.77 54.27
N LEU A 23 29.09 -5.77 53.94
CA LEU A 23 29.56 -5.46 52.59
C LEU A 23 29.04 -6.45 51.55
N VAL A 24 29.06 -7.76 51.86
CA VAL A 24 28.52 -8.80 50.96
C VAL A 24 27.02 -8.64 50.77
N LEU A 25 26.24 -8.45 51.85
CA LEU A 25 24.80 -8.20 51.76
C LEU A 25 24.46 -6.96 50.93
N GLY A 26 25.20 -5.87 51.13
CA GLY A 26 25.04 -4.64 50.35
C GLY A 26 25.36 -4.84 48.87
N GLY A 27 26.45 -5.55 48.55
CA GLY A 27 26.82 -5.88 47.18
C GLY A 27 25.79 -6.75 46.47
N THR A 28 25.28 -7.78 47.15
CA THR A 28 24.24 -8.66 46.58
C THR A 28 22.95 -7.90 46.31
N LEU A 29 22.53 -7.02 47.22
CA LEU A 29 21.32 -6.21 47.04
C LEU A 29 21.45 -5.26 45.85
N LEU A 30 22.63 -4.65 45.66
CA LEU A 30 22.90 -3.76 44.54
C LEU A 30 22.84 -4.53 43.20
N ILE A 31 23.50 -5.69 43.12
CA ILE A 31 23.48 -6.54 41.93
C ILE A 31 22.06 -6.98 41.59
N ALA A 32 21.28 -7.42 42.60
CA ALA A 32 19.89 -7.81 42.41
C ALA A 32 19.04 -6.65 41.86
N THR A 33 19.23 -5.45 42.40
CA THR A 33 18.50 -4.24 41.95
C THR A 33 18.83 -3.89 40.50
N ILE A 34 20.12 -3.94 40.12
CA ILE A 34 20.56 -3.68 38.74
C ILE A 34 20.02 -4.75 37.80
N ALA A 35 20.05 -6.03 38.18
CA ALA A 35 19.56 -7.14 37.36
C ALA A 35 18.04 -7.04 37.12
N ILE A 36 17.26 -6.69 38.15
CA ILE A 36 15.81 -6.47 38.03
C ILE A 36 15.55 -5.27 37.10
N GLY A 37 16.26 -4.15 37.30
CA GLY A 37 16.16 -2.98 36.44
C GLY A 37 16.48 -3.29 34.98
N ALA A 38 17.56 -4.02 34.72
CA ALA A 38 17.96 -4.43 33.38
C ALA A 38 16.95 -5.39 32.73
N THR A 39 16.36 -6.31 33.49
CA THR A 39 15.35 -7.25 32.97
C THR A 39 14.05 -6.55 32.62
N ILE A 40 13.58 -5.63 33.47
CA ILE A 40 12.41 -4.78 33.22
C ILE A 40 12.66 -3.86 32.02
N MET A 41 13.87 -3.31 31.92
CA MET A 41 14.29 -2.50 30.78
C MET A 41 14.26 -3.34 29.50
N ALA A 42 14.91 -4.51 29.47
CA ALA A 42 14.91 -5.40 28.30
C ALA A 42 13.48 -5.81 27.86
N GLY A 43 12.60 -6.13 28.80
CA GLY A 43 11.19 -6.42 28.52
C GLY A 43 10.45 -5.22 27.94
N ASN A 44 10.58 -4.05 28.59
CA ASN A 44 9.96 -2.80 28.13
C ASN A 44 10.52 -2.32 26.78
N PHE A 45 11.79 -2.54 26.49
CA PHE A 45 12.40 -2.19 25.21
C PHE A 45 11.87 -3.08 24.09
N ARG A 46 11.65 -4.37 24.34
CA ARG A 46 11.03 -5.28 23.37
C ARG A 46 9.59 -4.86 23.04
N GLU A 47 8.82 -4.49 24.04
CA GLU A 47 7.42 -4.10 23.88
C GLU A 47 7.25 -2.70 23.27
N ARG A 48 8.16 -1.77 23.60
CA ARG A 48 8.22 -0.43 22.99
C ARG A 48 8.73 -0.49 21.55
N ALA A 49 9.72 -1.34 21.25
CA ALA A 49 10.19 -1.55 19.88
C ALA A 49 9.09 -2.18 19.02
N LEU A 50 8.39 -3.20 19.52
CA LEU A 50 7.27 -3.83 18.81
C LEU A 50 6.11 -2.85 18.55
N ARG A 51 5.69 -2.07 19.55
CA ARG A 51 4.60 -1.08 19.39
C ARG A 51 5.00 0.12 18.53
N ASN A 52 6.28 0.50 18.51
CA ASN A 52 6.75 1.56 17.62
C ASN A 52 6.83 1.06 16.17
N SER A 53 7.34 -0.15 15.95
CA SER A 53 7.34 -0.79 14.64
C SER A 53 5.92 -1.05 14.12
N GLU A 54 4.96 -1.40 14.98
CA GLU A 54 3.55 -1.57 14.60
C GLU A 54 2.94 -0.27 14.07
N ARG A 55 3.16 0.87 14.76
CA ARG A 55 2.66 2.18 14.30
C ARG A 55 3.36 2.68 13.05
N GLU A 56 4.65 2.43 12.89
CA GLU A 56 5.40 2.80 11.70
C GLU A 56 5.02 1.94 10.49
N LEU A 57 4.72 0.65 10.69
CA LEU A 57 4.16 -0.21 9.64
C LEU A 57 2.73 0.19 9.30
N GLU A 58 1.86 0.44 10.28
CA GLU A 58 0.47 0.84 10.02
C GLU A 58 0.41 2.15 9.22
N ASN A 59 1.22 3.13 9.58
CA ASN A 59 1.26 4.42 8.87
C ASN A 59 1.86 4.29 7.46
N THR A 60 2.89 3.45 7.30
CA THR A 60 3.49 3.19 5.98
C THR A 60 2.57 2.37 5.06
N VAL A 61 1.87 1.38 5.61
CA VAL A 61 0.89 0.56 4.89
C VAL A 61 -0.34 1.38 4.53
N LEU A 62 -0.80 2.28 5.41
CA LEU A 62 -1.88 3.23 5.11
C LEU A 62 -1.49 4.25 4.06
N LEU A 63 -0.25 4.76 4.09
CA LEU A 63 0.27 5.65 3.05
C LEU A 63 0.44 4.93 1.72
N LEU A 64 0.89 3.67 1.73
CA LEU A 64 1.01 2.85 0.51
C LEU A 64 -0.37 2.49 -0.05
N ALA A 65 -1.33 2.14 0.80
CA ALA A 65 -2.70 1.87 0.40
C ALA A 65 -3.35 3.14 -0.19
N ARG A 66 -3.23 4.28 0.50
CA ARG A 66 -3.73 5.57 0.00
C ARG A 66 -3.04 6.00 -1.29
N HIS A 67 -1.73 5.80 -1.42
CA HIS A 67 -1.00 6.12 -2.66
C HIS A 67 -1.40 5.18 -3.80
N SER A 68 -1.71 3.92 -3.51
CA SER A 68 -2.22 2.96 -4.50
C SER A 68 -3.64 3.34 -4.95
N ASP A 69 -4.54 3.65 -4.02
CA ASP A 69 -5.92 4.07 -4.33
C ASP A 69 -5.96 5.36 -5.16
N GLN A 70 -5.11 6.34 -4.82
CA GLN A 70 -5.01 7.60 -5.55
C GLN A 70 -4.58 7.39 -7.02
N GLN A 71 -3.67 6.45 -7.28
CA GLN A 71 -3.26 6.14 -8.65
C GLN A 71 -4.33 5.41 -9.46
N PHE A 72 -5.22 4.65 -8.81
CA PHE A 72 -6.37 4.03 -9.47
C PHE A 72 -7.47 5.06 -9.80
N ASP A 73 -7.70 6.05 -8.92
CA ASP A 73 -8.65 7.15 -9.16
C ASP A 73 -8.25 7.98 -10.39
N ASP A 74 -6.97 8.29 -10.55
CA ASP A 74 -6.48 9.04 -11.71
C ASP A 74 -6.66 8.26 -13.04
N PHE A 75 -6.54 6.92 -13.01
CA PHE A 75 -6.83 6.09 -14.18
C PHE A 75 -8.31 6.12 -14.56
N GLN A 76 -9.21 6.15 -13.57
CA GLN A 76 -10.64 6.29 -13.82
C GLN A 76 -10.97 7.61 -14.53
N VAL A 77 -10.27 8.70 -14.20
CA VAL A 77 -10.46 9.99 -14.88
C VAL A 77 -10.10 9.88 -16.36
N VAL A 78 -8.99 9.24 -16.71
CA VAL A 78 -8.60 9.02 -18.12
C VAL A 78 -9.62 8.17 -18.87
N GLN A 79 -10.14 7.12 -18.22
CA GLN A 79 -11.17 6.26 -18.82
C GLN A 79 -12.49 7.02 -19.03
N LYS A 80 -12.94 7.80 -18.03
CA LYS A 80 -14.14 8.64 -18.10
C LYS A 80 -14.02 9.72 -19.17
N ASP A 81 -12.86 10.36 -19.28
CA ASP A 81 -12.55 11.32 -20.33
C ASP A 81 -12.63 10.69 -21.73
N LEU A 82 -12.11 9.48 -21.89
CA LEU A 82 -12.18 8.77 -23.17
C LEU A 82 -13.64 8.42 -23.51
N ILE A 83 -14.42 7.96 -22.53
CA ILE A 83 -15.86 7.68 -22.70
C ILE A 83 -16.64 8.96 -23.04
N ALA A 84 -16.36 10.06 -22.36
CA ALA A 84 -16.97 11.36 -22.63
C ALA A 84 -16.62 11.85 -24.05
N PHE A 85 -15.35 11.73 -24.46
CA PHE A 85 -14.92 12.04 -25.82
C PHE A 85 -15.66 11.19 -26.86
N MET A 86 -15.84 9.89 -26.63
CA MET A 86 -16.58 9.00 -27.53
C MET A 86 -18.06 9.40 -27.66
N ARG A 87 -18.70 9.75 -26.54
CA ARG A 87 -20.10 10.23 -26.51
C ARG A 87 -20.26 11.57 -27.22
N CYS A 88 -19.37 12.53 -26.96
CA CYS A 88 -19.41 13.86 -27.59
C CYS A 88 -19.17 13.81 -29.10
N ASN A 89 -18.39 12.85 -29.60
CA ASN A 89 -18.13 12.69 -31.03
C ASN A 89 -19.17 11.82 -31.76
N GLY A 90 -20.29 11.48 -31.11
CA GLY A 90 -21.41 10.77 -31.76
C GLY A 90 -21.05 9.37 -32.25
N ILE A 91 -20.10 8.70 -31.59
CA ILE A 91 -19.71 7.32 -31.91
C ILE A 91 -20.80 6.38 -31.40
N ALA A 92 -21.89 6.26 -32.15
CA ALA A 92 -23.07 5.46 -31.79
C ALA A 92 -23.11 4.09 -32.48
N THR A 93 -22.28 3.88 -33.51
CA THR A 93 -22.26 2.62 -34.28
C THR A 93 -20.88 1.95 -34.18
N LEU A 94 -20.88 0.62 -34.15
CA LEU A 94 -19.66 -0.20 -34.02
C LEU A 94 -18.64 0.09 -35.14
N GLU A 95 -19.12 0.36 -36.35
CA GLU A 95 -18.26 0.62 -37.50
C GLU A 95 -17.60 2.01 -37.43
N ASN A 96 -18.35 3.02 -37.00
CA ASN A 96 -17.79 4.37 -36.77
C ASN A 96 -16.82 4.36 -35.58
N TYR A 97 -17.11 3.56 -34.55
CA TYR A 97 -16.19 3.33 -33.44
C TYR A 97 -14.87 2.77 -33.94
N LYS A 98 -14.91 1.63 -34.63
CA LYS A 98 -13.70 0.96 -35.13
C LYS A 98 -12.88 1.89 -36.00
N ARG A 99 -13.52 2.56 -36.97
CA ARG A 99 -12.86 3.47 -37.91
C ARG A 99 -12.22 4.69 -37.24
N ARG A 100 -12.93 5.33 -36.30
CA ARG A 100 -12.44 6.54 -35.62
C ARG A 100 -11.38 6.18 -34.59
N MET A 101 -11.63 5.15 -33.78
CA MET A 101 -10.74 4.75 -32.69
C MET A 101 -9.46 4.07 -33.19
N SER A 102 -9.47 3.48 -34.39
CA SER A 102 -8.25 2.95 -35.02
C SER A 102 -7.41 4.01 -35.76
N SER A 103 -7.72 5.30 -35.64
CA SER A 103 -6.99 6.35 -36.37
C SER A 103 -5.68 6.74 -35.66
N HIS A 104 -4.73 7.27 -36.45
CA HIS A 104 -3.47 7.79 -35.91
C HIS A 104 -3.69 8.99 -34.97
N ASP A 105 -4.70 9.81 -35.22
CA ASP A 105 -5.03 10.95 -34.34
C ASP A 105 -5.39 10.48 -32.92
N ILE A 106 -6.09 9.35 -32.81
CA ILE A 106 -6.40 8.73 -31.51
C ILE A 106 -5.14 8.18 -30.86
N HIS A 107 -4.21 7.60 -31.62
CA HIS A 107 -2.91 7.19 -31.08
C HIS A 107 -2.18 8.39 -30.45
N LEU A 108 -2.08 9.52 -31.16
CA LEU A 108 -1.42 10.72 -30.67
C LEU A 108 -2.12 11.30 -29.43
N MET A 109 -3.46 11.31 -29.42
CA MET A 109 -4.24 11.73 -28.26
C MET A 109 -3.96 10.85 -27.04
N LEU A 110 -3.96 9.52 -27.22
CA LEU A 110 -3.68 8.57 -26.14
C LEU A 110 -2.24 8.71 -25.65
N LYS A 111 -1.28 8.83 -26.56
CA LYS A 111 0.14 9.07 -26.24
C LYS A 111 0.30 10.35 -25.41
N SER A 112 -0.28 11.46 -25.86
CA SER A 112 -0.21 12.73 -25.13
C SER A 112 -0.84 12.65 -23.73
N LYS A 113 -1.90 11.85 -23.55
CA LYS A 113 -2.52 11.66 -22.23
C LYS A 113 -1.65 10.82 -21.30
N ILE A 114 -0.99 9.76 -21.81
CA ILE A 114 -0.11 8.91 -20.97
C ILE A 114 1.25 9.56 -20.68
N ASP A 115 1.76 10.42 -21.57
CA ASP A 115 3.04 11.09 -21.35
C ASP A 115 3.00 12.01 -20.11
N ALA A 116 1.80 12.47 -19.72
CA ALA A 116 1.57 13.22 -18.49
C ALA A 116 1.46 12.33 -17.22
N LEU A 117 1.36 11.00 -17.38
CA LEU A 117 1.09 10.03 -16.32
C LEU A 117 2.22 8.99 -16.27
N SER A 118 3.32 9.32 -15.58
CA SER A 118 4.53 8.49 -15.52
C SER A 118 4.34 7.10 -14.88
N TYR A 119 3.22 6.87 -14.21
CA TYR A 119 2.89 5.59 -13.58
C TYR A 119 1.98 4.67 -14.42
N VAL A 120 1.44 5.15 -15.54
CA VAL A 120 0.57 4.35 -16.43
C VAL A 120 1.42 3.69 -17.52
N GLY A 121 1.45 2.36 -17.55
CA GLY A 121 2.24 1.60 -18.54
C GLY A 121 1.72 1.74 -19.99
N GLY A 122 0.47 2.13 -20.18
CA GLY A 122 -0.13 2.40 -21.49
C GLY A 122 -1.65 2.25 -21.50
N VAL A 123 -2.29 2.82 -22.53
CA VAL A 123 -3.73 2.69 -22.79
C VAL A 123 -3.92 1.92 -24.10
N ASN A 124 -4.77 0.90 -24.04
CA ASN A 124 -5.08 0.03 -25.17
C ASN A 124 -6.57 0.11 -25.49
N VAL A 125 -6.91 0.19 -26.78
CA VAL A 125 -8.29 0.27 -27.26
C VAL A 125 -8.61 -0.99 -28.04
N PHE A 126 -9.68 -1.67 -27.62
CA PHE A 126 -10.15 -2.92 -28.24
C PHE A 126 -11.51 -2.72 -28.92
N ASP A 127 -11.76 -3.42 -30.03
CA ASP A 127 -13.09 -3.50 -30.63
C ASP A 127 -13.99 -4.50 -29.88
N ALA A 128 -15.27 -4.58 -30.26
CA ALA A 128 -16.25 -5.47 -29.63
C ALA A 128 -15.91 -6.97 -29.77
N ASP A 129 -15.07 -7.32 -30.74
CA ASP A 129 -14.57 -8.67 -30.97
C ASP A 129 -13.26 -8.93 -30.21
N GLY A 130 -12.78 -7.96 -29.44
CA GLY A 130 -11.58 -8.04 -28.62
C GLY A 130 -10.28 -7.82 -29.38
N ASN A 131 -10.32 -7.33 -30.62
CA ASN A 131 -9.12 -7.00 -31.37
C ASN A 131 -8.55 -5.67 -30.90
N LEU A 132 -7.23 -5.61 -30.70
CA LEU A 132 -6.53 -4.35 -30.44
C LEU A 132 -6.59 -3.47 -31.69
N ILE A 133 -7.25 -2.33 -31.59
CA ILE A 133 -7.42 -1.38 -32.69
C ILE A 133 -6.56 -0.12 -32.52
N ASN A 134 -6.12 0.18 -31.29
CA ASN A 134 -5.20 1.29 -31.02
C ASN A 134 -4.45 1.07 -29.69
N ALA A 135 -3.28 1.69 -29.55
CA ALA A 135 -2.48 1.66 -28.34
C ALA A 135 -1.72 2.98 -28.19
N SER A 136 -1.49 3.42 -26.96
CA SER A 136 -0.73 4.65 -26.69
C SER A 136 0.78 4.48 -26.86
N VAL A 137 1.30 3.26 -26.67
CA VAL A 137 2.74 2.97 -26.59
C VAL A 137 3.35 2.68 -27.96
N THR A 138 2.62 2.02 -28.86
CA THR A 138 3.15 1.53 -30.14
C THR A 138 2.17 1.80 -31.28
N TRP A 139 2.70 2.27 -32.40
CA TRP A 139 1.96 2.52 -33.63
C TRP A 139 2.72 1.97 -34.86
N PRO A 140 2.07 1.24 -35.78
CA PRO A 140 0.71 0.70 -35.66
C PRO A 140 0.62 -0.35 -34.53
N PRO A 141 -0.57 -0.56 -33.93
CA PRO A 141 -0.73 -1.54 -32.87
C PRO A 141 -0.47 -2.97 -33.41
N PRO A 142 0.16 -3.86 -32.62
CA PRO A 142 0.33 -5.25 -33.02
C PRO A 142 -1.02 -5.95 -33.12
N THR A 143 -1.12 -6.95 -34.00
CA THR A 143 -2.34 -7.74 -34.15
C THR A 143 -2.50 -8.69 -32.96
N VAL A 144 -3.28 -8.24 -31.97
CA VAL A 144 -3.57 -8.98 -30.75
C VAL A 144 -5.08 -9.05 -30.56
N ASN A 145 -5.58 -10.22 -30.18
CA ASN A 145 -6.96 -10.39 -29.74
C ASN A 145 -6.98 -10.73 -28.23
N SER A 146 -7.96 -10.19 -27.52
CA SER A 146 -8.16 -10.37 -26.07
C SER A 146 -9.55 -10.93 -25.73
N ALA A 147 -10.31 -11.44 -26.71
CA ALA A 147 -11.66 -11.95 -26.49
C ALA A 147 -11.73 -13.16 -25.55
N ASP A 148 -10.64 -13.91 -25.46
CA ASP A 148 -10.46 -15.06 -24.57
C ASP A 148 -10.02 -14.66 -23.15
N ARG A 149 -9.76 -13.37 -22.88
CA ARG A 149 -9.33 -12.89 -21.57
C ARG A 149 -10.51 -12.73 -20.60
N ALA A 150 -10.26 -13.01 -19.32
CA ALA A 150 -11.26 -12.91 -18.27
C ALA A 150 -11.76 -11.47 -18.12
N PHE A 151 -10.86 -10.48 -18.00
CA PHE A 151 -11.24 -9.05 -17.99
C PHE A 151 -12.16 -8.68 -19.16
N PHE A 152 -11.82 -9.08 -20.40
CA PHE A 152 -12.59 -8.70 -21.57
C PHE A 152 -13.99 -9.34 -21.58
N ARG A 153 -14.10 -10.62 -21.20
CA ARG A 153 -15.39 -11.29 -21.08
C ARG A 153 -16.27 -10.66 -20.01
N THR A 154 -15.69 -10.24 -18.89
CA THR A 154 -16.42 -9.55 -17.81
C THR A 154 -17.07 -8.29 -18.36
N PHE A 155 -16.32 -7.39 -19.00
CA PHE A 155 -16.88 -6.15 -19.57
C PHE A 155 -17.81 -6.38 -20.77
N ARG A 156 -17.67 -7.50 -21.49
CA ARG A 156 -18.58 -7.88 -22.58
C ARG A 156 -19.94 -8.40 -22.08
N SER A 157 -20.01 -8.92 -20.85
CA SER A 157 -21.18 -9.65 -20.32
C SER A 157 -22.40 -8.78 -19.95
N GLY A 158 -22.30 -7.45 -20.07
CA GLY A 158 -23.45 -6.54 -19.97
C GLY A 158 -23.44 -5.65 -18.72
N PRO A 159 -24.58 -5.00 -18.39
CA PRO A 159 -24.66 -3.89 -17.44
C PRO A 159 -24.34 -4.22 -15.97
N GLN A 160 -24.07 -5.49 -15.64
CA GLN A 160 -23.56 -5.92 -14.33
C GLN A 160 -22.03 -5.93 -14.24
N SER A 161 -21.33 -5.45 -15.28
CA SER A 161 -19.88 -5.32 -15.25
C SER A 161 -19.45 -4.29 -14.18
N PRO A 162 -18.42 -4.58 -13.38
CA PRO A 162 -17.87 -3.59 -12.47
C PRO A 162 -17.35 -2.37 -13.25
N GLU A 163 -17.37 -1.18 -12.66
CA GLU A 163 -16.84 0.04 -13.30
C GLU A 163 -15.34 -0.10 -13.61
N MET A 164 -14.64 -0.86 -12.77
CA MET A 164 -13.22 -1.13 -12.89
C MET A 164 -12.91 -2.56 -12.44
N LEU A 165 -12.02 -3.22 -13.16
CA LEU A 165 -11.42 -4.50 -12.78
C LEU A 165 -9.91 -4.28 -12.69
N VAL A 166 -9.28 -4.89 -11.70
CA VAL A 166 -7.83 -4.85 -11.51
C VAL A 166 -7.35 -6.29 -11.43
N GLU A 167 -6.66 -6.78 -12.47
CA GLU A 167 -6.08 -8.12 -12.46
C GLU A 167 -4.65 -8.16 -13.01
N PRO A 168 -3.73 -8.93 -12.39
CA PRO A 168 -2.39 -9.12 -12.93
C PRO A 168 -2.44 -10.07 -14.13
N VAL A 169 -1.95 -9.61 -15.28
CA VAL A 169 -1.90 -10.37 -16.53
C VAL A 169 -0.55 -10.25 -17.21
N CYS A 170 -0.14 -11.30 -17.92
CA CYS A 170 0.98 -11.19 -18.85
C CYS A 170 0.50 -10.48 -20.14
N SER A 171 1.04 -9.30 -20.41
CA SER A 171 0.69 -8.46 -21.56
C SER A 171 1.04 -9.17 -22.87
N ARG A 172 0.08 -9.25 -23.79
CA ARG A 172 0.33 -9.74 -25.16
C ARG A 172 1.01 -8.71 -26.06
N ILE A 173 1.09 -7.47 -25.60
CA ILE A 173 1.65 -6.35 -26.35
C ILE A 173 3.14 -6.20 -26.01
N THR A 174 3.48 -6.25 -24.72
CA THR A 174 4.85 -6.04 -24.23
C THR A 174 5.54 -7.32 -23.75
N GLY A 175 4.80 -8.41 -23.53
CA GLY A 175 5.32 -9.66 -22.96
C GLY A 175 5.64 -9.59 -21.46
N ALA A 176 5.46 -8.43 -20.82
CA ALA A 176 5.72 -8.23 -19.39
C ALA A 176 4.47 -8.47 -18.55
N TRP A 177 4.67 -8.82 -17.28
CA TRP A 177 3.59 -8.80 -16.28
C TRP A 177 3.13 -7.38 -16.03
N THR A 178 1.83 -7.15 -16.15
CA THR A 178 1.19 -5.85 -15.97
C THR A 178 -0.15 -6.02 -15.25
N THR A 179 -0.65 -4.94 -14.68
CA THR A 179 -1.99 -4.89 -14.09
C THR A 179 -2.91 -4.20 -15.09
N VAL A 180 -4.03 -4.82 -15.42
CA VAL A 180 -5.07 -4.28 -16.33
C VAL A 180 -6.34 -3.96 -15.58
#